data_AF-A0A9E4KT16-F1
#
_entry.id   AF-A0A9E4KT16-F1
#
_cell.length_a   1.000
_cell.length_b   1.000
_cell.length_c   1.000
_cell.angle_alpha   90.00
_cell.angle_beta   90.00
_cell.angle_gamma   90.00
#
_symmetry.space_group_name_H-M   'P 1'
#
loop_
_entity.id
_entity.type
_entity.pdbx_description
1 polymer ?
#
loop_
_entity_poly.entity_id
_entity_poly.type
_entity_poly.pdbx_seq_one_letter_code
_entity_poly.pdbx_strand_id
1 'polypeptide(L)'
;MSERKRIDRSKLKPVVLDLLKTGAHFGHATHSWNPKMTPYIFTEKEGQHVIDLEITAEAIFGTMKRVSDMIAKDGKIIFVGTKRQAVKSIEDAAKACGQHYINIRWLGGTLTNWQTISERIKYLNEREAQFEAGEFNALNKKEQLDIQKEIDKLNRRLGGIKELTSLPDLLFVVDTQRESLAIKEAARVGIPVIALVDTNCDPDPIDLVIPCNDDSHRPIRYIASLVASAANEGRERHLKNLARGPSDEEIEAEAAREYVDDIAEEVEAADEEELLGPGALKLIAEMGDADETEAEEQTAASPDPT
;
A
#
# COMPACT_ATOMS: atom_id res chain seq x y z
N MET A 1 5.21 -5.86 24.46
CA MET A 1 5.91 -4.57 24.20
C MET A 1 7.07 -4.87 23.26
N SER A 2 6.89 -4.57 21.97
CA SER A 2 7.79 -5.03 20.91
C SER A 2 9.11 -4.27 20.91
N GLU A 3 10.20 -5.03 20.92
CA GLU A 3 11.59 -4.59 20.98
C GLU A 3 11.99 -3.94 19.65
N ARG A 4 11.70 -2.64 19.49
CA ARG A 4 12.22 -1.85 18.37
C ARG A 4 13.74 -1.85 18.48
N LYS A 5 14.44 -2.59 17.61
CA LYS A 5 15.90 -2.45 17.38
C LYS A 5 16.18 -0.97 17.17
N ARG A 6 16.69 -0.28 18.20
CA ARG A 6 17.04 1.14 18.14
C ARG A 6 18.07 1.31 17.04
N ILE A 7 17.69 2.01 15.97
CA ILE A 7 18.61 2.44 14.94
C ILE A 7 19.72 3.24 15.62
N ASP A 8 20.97 3.02 15.25
CA ASP A 8 22.09 3.76 15.83
C ASP A 8 21.90 5.27 15.57
N ARG A 9 21.79 6.04 16.67
CA ARG A 9 21.59 7.50 16.65
C ARG A 9 22.67 8.23 15.84
N SER A 10 23.86 7.64 15.68
CA SER A 10 24.92 8.19 14.84
C SER A 10 24.50 8.32 13.37
N LYS A 11 23.71 7.37 12.85
CA LYS A 11 23.24 7.32 11.46
C LYS A 11 22.07 8.26 11.19
N LEU A 12 21.32 8.65 12.22
CA LEU A 12 20.19 9.59 12.10
C LEU A 12 20.66 11.03 11.90
N LYS A 13 21.80 11.42 12.50
CA LYS A 13 22.26 12.83 12.52
C LYS A 13 22.39 13.49 11.14
N PRO A 14 22.98 12.86 10.11
CA PRO A 14 23.07 13.46 8.78
C PRO A 14 21.69 13.69 8.16
N VAL A 15 20.79 12.71 8.27
CA VAL A 15 19.43 12.78 7.71
C VAL A 15 18.63 13.87 8.40
N VAL A 16 18.70 13.96 9.73
CA VAL A 16 18.04 15.02 10.51
C VAL A 16 18.53 16.40 10.09
N LEU A 17 19.83 16.57 9.87
CA LEU A 17 20.40 17.84 9.43
C LEU A 17 19.88 18.24 8.03
N ASP A 18 19.76 17.28 7.12
CA ASP A 18 19.24 17.56 5.77
C ASP A 18 17.73 17.80 5.78
N LEU A 19 16.97 17.11 6.62
CA LEU A 19 15.56 17.42 6.89
C LEU A 19 15.38 18.84 7.45
N LEU A 20 16.27 19.26 8.35
CA LEU A 20 16.27 20.61 8.90
C LEU A 20 16.52 21.66 7.80
N LYS A 21 17.53 21.44 6.95
CA LYS A 21 17.85 22.33 5.81
C LYS A 21 16.73 22.43 4.78
N THR A 22 15.98 21.34 4.56
CA THR A 22 14.86 21.34 3.60
C THR A 22 13.62 22.05 4.15
N GLY A 23 13.51 22.21 5.48
CA GLY A 23 12.36 22.80 6.14
C GLY A 23 11.25 21.79 6.47
N ALA A 24 11.61 20.50 6.65
CA ALA A 24 10.66 19.43 6.98
C ALA A 24 10.00 19.59 8.36
N HIS A 25 10.62 20.36 9.26
CA HIS A 25 10.21 20.53 10.66
C HIS A 25 9.07 21.53 10.86
N PHE A 26 8.76 22.36 9.87
CA PHE A 26 7.67 23.33 9.98
C PHE A 26 6.32 22.62 9.82
N GLY A 27 5.49 22.68 10.85
CA GLY A 27 4.09 22.28 10.79
C GLY A 27 3.15 23.46 10.55
N HIS A 28 1.86 23.20 10.64
CA HIS A 28 0.80 24.20 10.53
C HIS A 28 0.63 25.01 11.83
N ALA A 29 -0.20 26.06 11.74
CA ALA A 29 -0.55 26.90 12.87
C ALA A 29 -1.32 26.14 13.97
N THR A 30 -1.15 26.56 15.22
CA THR A 30 -1.64 25.83 16.41
C THR A 30 -3.15 25.76 16.58
N HIS A 31 -3.93 26.51 15.80
CA HIS A 31 -5.38 26.40 15.76
C HIS A 31 -5.88 25.38 14.73
N SER A 32 -5.04 24.96 13.78
CA SER A 32 -5.40 24.10 12.65
C SER A 32 -4.84 22.68 12.77
N TRP A 33 -4.34 22.29 13.95
CA TRP A 33 -3.71 20.98 14.17
C TRP A 33 -4.72 19.90 14.57
N ASN A 34 -4.34 18.65 14.34
CA ASN A 34 -5.06 17.48 14.79
C ASN A 34 -4.47 16.97 16.11
N PRO A 35 -5.24 16.85 17.20
CA PRO A 35 -4.75 16.37 18.50
C PRO A 35 -4.03 15.02 18.47
N LYS A 36 -4.38 14.14 17.51
CA LYS A 36 -3.70 12.84 17.35
C LYS A 36 -2.25 12.96 16.88
N MET A 37 -1.86 14.11 16.34
CA MET A 37 -0.47 14.40 15.96
C MET A 37 0.43 14.75 17.14
N THR A 38 -0.10 14.84 18.37
CA THR A 38 0.68 15.14 19.59
C THR A 38 1.99 14.35 19.70
N PRO A 39 2.02 13.02 19.46
CA PRO A 39 3.26 12.23 19.60
C PRO A 39 4.37 12.60 18.60
N TYR A 40 4.02 13.29 17.51
CA TYR A 40 4.94 13.67 16.44
C TYR A 40 5.38 15.14 16.51
N ILE A 41 4.78 15.93 17.40
CA ILE A 41 5.07 17.35 17.58
C ILE A 41 6.11 17.50 18.69
N PHE A 42 7.21 18.20 18.38
CA PHE A 42 8.29 18.48 19.33
C PHE A 42 7.98 19.69 20.21
N THR A 43 7.59 20.82 19.61
CA THR A 43 7.29 22.06 20.34
C THR A 43 6.41 23.01 19.51
N GLU A 44 6.00 24.13 20.09
CA GLU A 44 5.38 25.26 19.40
C GLU A 44 6.35 26.44 19.38
N LYS A 45 6.50 27.08 18.22
CA LYS A 45 7.30 28.30 18.06
C LYS A 45 6.54 29.30 17.18
N GLU A 46 6.39 30.52 17.68
CA GLU A 46 5.75 31.63 16.92
C GLU A 46 4.35 31.28 16.38
N GLY A 47 3.58 30.47 17.13
CA GLY A 47 2.22 30.06 16.74
C GLY A 47 2.16 28.94 15.69
N GLN A 48 3.28 28.32 15.36
CA GLN A 48 3.37 27.13 14.48
C GLN A 48 3.92 25.93 15.25
N HIS A 49 3.41 24.75 14.95
CA HIS A 49 3.96 23.52 15.48
C HIS A 49 5.28 23.17 14.80
N VAL A 50 6.22 22.64 15.57
CA VAL A 50 7.49 22.10 15.11
C VAL A 50 7.45 20.59 15.23
N ILE A 51 7.65 19.90 14.12
CA ILE A 51 7.62 18.44 14.01
C ILE A 51 8.96 17.87 14.53
N ASP A 52 8.90 16.74 15.24
CA ASP A 52 10.08 16.02 15.70
C ASP A 52 10.78 15.28 14.55
N LEU A 53 11.94 15.80 14.14
CA LEU A 53 12.73 15.25 13.04
C LEU A 53 13.42 13.93 13.39
N GLU A 54 13.63 13.59 14.67
CA GLU A 54 14.17 12.27 15.03
C GLU A 54 13.16 11.18 14.67
N ILE A 55 11.87 11.41 14.97
CA ILE A 55 10.78 10.51 14.62
C ILE A 55 10.62 10.43 13.09
N THR A 56 10.70 11.58 12.39
CA THR A 56 10.69 11.61 10.92
C THR A 56 11.84 10.79 10.33
N ALA A 57 13.05 10.92 10.87
CA ALA A 57 14.21 10.18 10.38
C ALA A 57 14.03 8.67 10.57
N GLU A 58 13.57 8.23 11.75
CA GLU A 58 13.26 6.81 12.01
C GLU A 58 12.19 6.26 11.05
N ALA A 59 11.12 7.03 10.82
CA ALA A 59 10.06 6.67 9.89
C ALA A 59 10.56 6.54 8.44
N ILE A 60 11.47 7.42 8.00
CA ILE A 60 12.10 7.35 6.68
C ILE A 60 12.91 6.04 6.54
N PHE A 61 13.71 5.68 7.54
CA PHE A 61 14.46 4.42 7.50
C PHE A 61 13.54 3.19 7.44
N GLY A 62 12.45 3.19 8.23
CA GLY A 62 11.43 2.15 8.17
C GLY A 62 10.77 2.05 6.79
N THR A 63 10.48 3.20 6.19
CA THR A 63 9.92 3.30 4.82
C THR A 63 10.87 2.76 3.77
N MET A 64 12.13 3.22 3.79
CA MET A 64 13.15 2.78 2.84
C MET A 64 13.32 1.26 2.88
N LYS A 65 13.38 0.68 4.08
CA LYS A 65 13.46 -0.77 4.25
C LYS A 65 12.23 -1.47 3.65
N ARG A 66 11.03 -1.05 4.01
CA ARG A 66 9.77 -1.67 3.54
C ARG A 66 9.63 -1.60 2.01
N VAL A 67 9.94 -0.44 1.43
CA VAL A 67 9.90 -0.22 -0.03
C VAL A 67 10.92 -1.08 -0.75
N SER A 68 12.15 -1.14 -0.23
CA SER A 68 13.23 -1.92 -0.84
C SER A 68 12.93 -3.43 -0.77
N ASP A 69 12.41 -3.93 0.36
CA ASP A 69 12.06 -5.34 0.55
C ASP A 69 10.86 -5.77 -0.32
N MET A 70 9.90 -4.88 -0.54
CA MET A 70 8.77 -5.12 -1.43
C MET A 70 9.21 -5.19 -2.90
N ILE A 71 10.02 -4.23 -3.35
CA ILE A 71 10.49 -4.19 -4.75
C ILE A 71 11.46 -5.34 -5.05
N ALA A 72 12.20 -5.83 -4.04
CA ALA A 72 13.00 -7.04 -4.18
C ALA A 72 12.16 -8.27 -4.58
N LYS A 73 10.85 -8.26 -4.29
CA LYS A 73 9.87 -9.31 -4.65
C LYS A 73 9.02 -8.94 -5.88
N ASP A 74 9.50 -8.00 -6.71
CA ASP A 74 8.80 -7.43 -7.86
C ASP A 74 7.52 -6.62 -7.55
N GLY A 75 7.33 -6.22 -6.29
CA GLY A 75 6.17 -5.41 -5.91
C GLY A 75 6.15 -4.01 -6.54
N LYS A 76 4.97 -3.46 -6.77
CA LYS A 76 4.75 -2.16 -7.41
C LYS A 76 4.34 -1.08 -6.40
N ILE A 77 4.89 0.13 -6.57
CA ILE A 77 4.52 1.30 -5.76
C ILE A 77 3.87 2.37 -6.64
N ILE A 78 2.82 3.01 -6.10
CA ILE A 78 2.28 4.25 -6.67
C ILE A 78 2.63 5.42 -5.76
N PHE A 79 3.32 6.40 -6.31
CA PHE A 79 3.53 7.69 -5.67
C PHE A 79 2.33 8.62 -5.96
N VAL A 80 1.63 9.05 -4.92
CA VAL A 80 0.42 9.87 -5.02
C VAL A 80 0.66 11.24 -4.41
N GLY A 81 0.37 12.29 -5.17
CA GLY A 81 0.41 13.66 -4.65
C GLY A 81 -0.11 14.67 -5.66
N THR A 82 -1.34 15.15 -5.47
CA THR A 82 -1.98 16.13 -6.36
C THR A 82 -1.76 17.58 -5.93
N LYS A 83 -1.19 17.78 -4.73
CA LYS A 83 -0.82 19.09 -4.20
C LYS A 83 0.23 19.74 -5.12
N ARG A 84 0.07 21.03 -5.44
CA ARG A 84 0.93 21.76 -6.40
C ARG A 84 2.42 21.61 -6.10
N GLN A 85 2.79 21.59 -4.83
CA GLN A 85 4.18 21.44 -4.36
C GLN A 85 4.72 20.01 -4.50
N ALA A 86 3.84 19.01 -4.52
CA ALA A 86 4.17 17.60 -4.65
C ALA A 86 4.26 17.14 -6.12
N VAL A 87 3.44 17.71 -7.02
CA VAL A 87 3.25 17.23 -8.41
C VAL A 87 4.55 16.84 -9.11
N LYS A 88 5.51 17.78 -9.17
CA LYS A 88 6.79 17.57 -9.86
C LYS A 88 7.72 16.65 -9.09
N SER A 89 7.80 16.81 -7.77
CA SER A 89 8.66 16.01 -6.90
C SER A 89 8.31 14.52 -6.96
N ILE A 90 7.02 14.21 -7.02
CA ILE A 90 6.49 12.84 -7.10
C ILE A 90 6.72 12.25 -8.49
N GLU A 91 6.45 13.01 -9.55
CA GLU A 91 6.71 12.58 -10.92
C GLU A 91 8.20 12.29 -11.17
N ASP A 92 9.09 13.21 -10.76
CA ASP A 92 10.54 13.05 -10.93
C ASP A 92 11.06 11.81 -10.15
N ALA A 93 10.56 11.59 -8.93
CA ALA A 93 10.97 10.46 -8.09
C ALA A 93 10.49 9.11 -8.66
N ALA A 94 9.24 9.02 -9.08
CA ALA A 94 8.68 7.80 -9.66
C ALA A 94 9.38 7.42 -10.97
N LYS A 95 9.63 8.40 -11.85
CA LYS A 95 10.41 8.20 -13.08
C LYS A 95 11.83 7.76 -12.82
N ALA A 96 12.49 8.30 -11.79
CA ALA A 96 13.85 7.93 -11.43
C ALA A 96 14.00 6.47 -10.94
N CYS A 97 12.92 5.85 -10.44
CA CYS A 97 12.92 4.45 -10.00
C CYS A 97 12.15 3.50 -10.92
N GLY A 98 11.54 4.01 -11.99
CA GLY A 98 10.73 3.21 -12.92
C GLY A 98 9.43 2.71 -12.29
N GLN A 99 8.88 3.46 -11.34
CA GLN A 99 7.63 3.13 -10.64
C GLN A 99 6.54 4.13 -11.03
N HIS A 100 5.33 3.88 -10.53
CA HIS A 100 4.13 4.56 -11.01
C HIS A 100 3.79 5.79 -10.18
N TYR A 101 3.03 6.72 -10.75
CA TYR A 101 2.63 7.94 -10.04
C TYR A 101 1.26 8.47 -10.45
N ILE A 102 0.64 9.23 -9.54
CA ILE A 102 -0.56 10.02 -9.79
C ILE A 102 -0.35 11.41 -9.18
N ASN A 103 -0.19 12.41 -10.05
CA ASN A 103 0.19 13.76 -9.66
C ASN A 103 -0.85 14.85 -9.97
N ILE A 104 -1.93 14.53 -10.69
CA ILE A 104 -2.92 15.52 -11.12
C ILE A 104 -4.24 15.38 -10.37
N ARG A 105 -4.81 14.17 -10.38
CA ARG A 105 -6.05 13.88 -9.66
C ARG A 105 -6.19 12.38 -9.45
N TRP A 106 -6.49 11.98 -8.22
CA TRP A 106 -6.99 10.63 -7.94
C TRP A 106 -8.40 10.45 -8.52
N LEU A 107 -8.57 9.44 -9.38
CA LEU A 107 -9.89 9.06 -9.89
C LEU A 107 -10.54 8.11 -8.89
N GLY A 108 -11.78 8.40 -8.49
CA GLY A 108 -12.51 7.48 -7.62
C GLY A 108 -12.69 6.12 -8.30
N GLY A 109 -12.42 5.05 -7.56
CA GLY A 109 -12.41 3.69 -8.07
C GLY A 109 -11.09 3.27 -8.70
N THR A 110 -10.00 4.03 -8.54
CA THR A 110 -8.68 3.65 -9.07
C THR A 110 -8.25 2.28 -8.55
N LEU A 111 -8.49 1.99 -7.27
CA LEU A 111 -8.14 0.69 -6.68
C LEU A 111 -9.35 -0.23 -6.54
N THR A 112 -10.49 0.28 -6.07
CA THR A 112 -11.67 -0.55 -5.80
C THR A 112 -12.40 -1.01 -7.08
N ASN A 113 -12.20 -0.32 -8.20
CA ASN A 113 -12.74 -0.70 -9.51
C ASN A 113 -11.62 -0.81 -10.55
N TRP A 114 -10.59 -1.61 -10.22
CA TRP A 114 -9.40 -1.78 -11.04
C TRP A 114 -9.74 -2.25 -12.46
N GLN A 115 -10.70 -3.15 -12.64
CA GLN A 115 -11.06 -3.67 -13.96
C GLN A 115 -11.49 -2.56 -14.93
N THR A 116 -12.30 -1.59 -14.48
CA THR A 116 -12.71 -0.47 -15.34
C THR A 116 -11.52 0.44 -15.66
N ILE A 117 -10.61 0.62 -14.71
CA ILE A 117 -9.43 1.48 -14.87
C ILE A 117 -8.41 0.84 -15.82
N SER A 118 -8.18 -0.47 -15.68
CA SER A 118 -7.30 -1.23 -16.55
C SER A 118 -7.81 -1.26 -18.00
N GLU A 119 -9.12 -1.40 -18.22
CA GLU A 119 -9.74 -1.25 -19.54
C GLU A 119 -9.49 0.14 -20.14
N ARG A 120 -9.57 1.20 -19.32
CA ARG A 120 -9.27 2.57 -19.77
C ARG A 120 -7.79 2.80 -20.08
N ILE A 121 -6.89 2.16 -19.33
CA ILE A 121 -5.45 2.16 -19.63
C ILE A 121 -5.18 1.42 -20.95
N LYS A 122 -5.78 0.25 -21.14
CA LYS A 122 -5.68 -0.51 -22.39
C LYS A 122 -6.17 0.31 -23.59
N TYR A 123 -7.31 0.96 -23.45
CA TYR A 123 -7.85 1.88 -24.47
C TYR A 123 -6.87 3.03 -24.79
N LEU A 124 -6.23 3.62 -23.77
CA LEU A 124 -5.20 4.64 -23.99
C LEU A 124 -4.02 4.09 -24.81
N ASN A 125 -3.47 2.94 -24.40
CA ASN A 125 -2.34 2.32 -25.08
C ASN A 125 -2.67 1.95 -26.53
N GLU A 126 -3.89 1.46 -26.79
CA GLU A 126 -4.39 1.20 -28.15
C GLU A 126 -4.47 2.49 -29.00
N ARG A 127 -4.96 3.59 -28.42
CA ARG A 127 -5.06 4.88 -29.11
C ARG A 127 -3.68 5.48 -29.41
N GLU A 128 -2.72 5.36 -28.49
CA GLU A 128 -1.33 5.75 -28.74
C GLU A 128 -0.72 4.94 -29.88
N ALA A 129 -0.89 3.61 -29.87
CA ALA A 129 -0.37 2.73 -30.92
C ALA A 129 -0.96 3.04 -32.31
N GLN A 130 -2.28 3.26 -32.40
CA GLN A 130 -2.95 3.64 -33.66
C GLN A 130 -2.47 5.00 -34.18
N PHE A 131 -2.22 5.95 -33.26
CA PHE A 131 -1.70 7.26 -33.61
C PHE A 131 -0.26 7.18 -34.13
N GLU A 132 0.61 6.41 -33.48
CA GLU A 132 1.99 6.17 -33.90
C GLU A 132 2.08 5.39 -35.22
N ALA A 133 1.18 4.42 -35.43
CA ALA A 133 1.06 3.68 -36.69
C ALA A 133 0.55 4.54 -37.87
N GLY A 134 0.07 5.77 -37.60
CA GLY A 134 -0.41 6.68 -38.62
C GLY A 134 -1.75 6.29 -39.21
N GLU A 135 -2.54 5.45 -38.53
CA GLU A 135 -3.86 5.00 -39.01
C GLU A 135 -4.83 6.18 -39.23
N PHE A 136 -4.66 7.25 -38.45
CA PHE A 136 -5.50 8.45 -38.52
C PHE A 136 -5.05 9.47 -39.58
N ASN A 137 -3.99 9.20 -40.35
CA ASN A 137 -3.52 10.09 -41.41
C ASN A 137 -4.55 10.29 -42.54
N ALA A 138 -5.45 9.33 -42.72
CA ALA A 138 -6.55 9.41 -43.69
C ALA A 138 -7.72 10.30 -43.22
N LEU A 139 -7.77 10.66 -41.94
CA LEU A 139 -8.83 11.49 -41.36
C LEU A 139 -8.61 12.98 -41.61
N ASN A 140 -9.65 13.78 -41.41
CA ASN A 140 -9.54 15.23 -41.50
C ASN A 140 -8.64 15.78 -40.37
N LYS A 141 -7.91 16.89 -40.63
CA LYS A 141 -7.06 17.55 -39.61
C LYS A 141 -7.80 17.87 -38.31
N LYS A 142 -9.10 18.17 -38.39
CA LYS A 142 -9.94 18.41 -37.21
C LYS A 142 -10.10 17.14 -36.36
N GLU A 143 -10.40 16.01 -37.00
CA GLU A 143 -10.58 14.72 -36.34
C GLU A 143 -9.27 14.22 -35.73
N GLN A 144 -8.15 14.37 -36.46
CA GLN A 144 -6.81 14.08 -35.93
C GLN A 144 -6.52 14.89 -34.66
N LEU A 145 -6.85 16.18 -34.66
CA LEU A 145 -6.62 17.06 -33.52
C LEU A 145 -7.54 16.74 -32.33
N ASP A 146 -8.76 16.29 -32.59
CA ASP A 146 -9.67 15.84 -31.53
C ASP A 146 -9.20 14.52 -30.90
N ILE A 147 -8.67 13.58 -31.70
CA ILE A 147 -8.03 12.35 -31.21
C ILE A 147 -6.79 12.68 -30.38
N GLN A 148 -5.91 13.57 -30.86
CA GLN A 148 -4.73 14.00 -30.11
C GLN A 148 -5.11 14.59 -28.74
N LYS A 149 -6.12 15.45 -28.70
CA LYS A 149 -6.62 16.01 -27.43
C LYS A 149 -7.17 14.94 -26.49
N GLU A 150 -7.81 13.91 -27.03
CA GLU A 150 -8.29 12.78 -26.23
C GLU A 150 -7.11 12.02 -25.61
N ILE A 151 -6.10 11.68 -26.40
CA ILE A 151 -4.86 11.03 -25.96
C ILE A 151 -4.17 11.89 -24.89
N ASP A 152 -3.96 13.18 -25.15
CA ASP A 152 -3.32 14.11 -24.20
C ASP A 152 -4.10 14.18 -22.88
N LYS A 153 -5.43 14.20 -22.95
CA LYS A 153 -6.30 14.23 -21.77
C LYS A 153 -6.22 12.93 -20.95
N LEU A 154 -6.14 11.79 -21.62
CA LEU A 154 -5.99 10.49 -20.99
C LEU A 154 -4.59 10.34 -20.38
N ASN A 155 -3.53 10.67 -21.12
CA ASN A 155 -2.15 10.69 -20.63
C ASN A 155 -1.97 11.58 -19.41
N ARG A 156 -2.62 12.74 -19.41
CA ARG A 156 -2.60 13.64 -18.26
C ARG A 156 -3.22 13.02 -17.00
N ARG A 157 -4.09 12.02 -17.11
CA ARG A 157 -4.78 11.39 -15.96
C ARG A 157 -4.23 10.03 -15.59
N LEU A 158 -3.92 9.22 -16.59
CA LEU A 158 -3.56 7.81 -16.47
C LEU A 158 -2.09 7.54 -16.84
N GLY A 159 -1.37 8.50 -17.42
CA GLY A 159 -0.04 8.30 -17.97
C GLY A 159 0.98 7.80 -16.94
N GLY A 160 0.85 8.19 -15.67
CA GLY A 160 1.75 7.72 -14.60
C GLY A 160 1.45 6.30 -14.10
N ILE A 161 0.29 5.73 -14.44
CA ILE A 161 -0.12 4.36 -14.11
C ILE A 161 -0.30 3.47 -15.34
N LYS A 162 0.07 3.95 -16.53
CA LYS A 162 -0.19 3.25 -17.80
C LYS A 162 0.52 1.91 -17.95
N GLU A 163 1.63 1.76 -17.22
CA GLU A 163 2.46 0.56 -17.20
C GLU A 163 2.04 -0.44 -16.10
N LEU A 164 1.02 -0.11 -15.28
CA LEU A 164 0.50 -1.04 -14.30
C LEU A 164 -0.32 -2.15 -14.97
N THR A 165 0.05 -3.39 -14.67
CA THR A 165 -0.67 -4.59 -15.09
C THR A 165 -1.63 -5.09 -14.02
N SER A 166 -1.26 -4.94 -12.74
CA SER A 166 -2.01 -5.36 -11.56
C SER A 166 -2.18 -4.22 -10.56
N LEU A 167 -2.94 -4.49 -9.49
CA LEU A 167 -2.99 -3.61 -8.34
C LEU A 167 -1.59 -3.41 -7.73
N PRO A 168 -1.33 -2.23 -7.15
CA PRO A 168 -0.06 -1.97 -6.47
C PRO A 168 -0.02 -2.61 -5.08
N ASP A 169 1.18 -2.91 -4.61
CA ASP A 169 1.42 -3.49 -3.28
C ASP A 169 1.56 -2.44 -2.18
N LEU A 170 1.80 -1.18 -2.56
CA LEU A 170 2.01 -0.07 -1.63
C LEU A 170 1.68 1.26 -2.26
N LEU A 171 1.07 2.14 -1.46
CA LEU A 171 0.93 3.55 -1.82
C LEU A 171 1.89 4.42 -1.00
N PHE A 172 2.55 5.35 -1.68
CA PHE A 172 3.26 6.45 -1.04
C PHE A 172 2.49 7.75 -1.29
N VAL A 173 1.90 8.34 -0.25
CA VAL A 173 0.96 9.45 -0.35
C VAL A 173 1.55 10.74 0.23
N VAL A 174 1.34 11.86 -0.44
CA VAL A 174 1.66 13.20 0.08
C VAL A 174 0.37 13.97 0.31
N ASP A 175 0.21 14.55 1.51
CA ASP A 175 -1.00 15.24 1.97
C ASP A 175 -2.21 14.29 2.08
N THR A 176 -2.39 13.69 3.26
CA THR A 176 -3.48 12.72 3.50
C THR A 176 -4.87 13.35 3.50
N GLN A 177 -4.97 14.66 3.75
CA GLN A 177 -6.24 15.37 3.72
C GLN A 177 -6.72 15.51 2.27
N ARG A 178 -5.84 15.91 1.35
CA ARG A 178 -6.15 15.98 -0.09
C ARG A 178 -6.39 14.62 -0.71
N GLU A 179 -5.60 13.63 -0.34
CA GLU A 179 -5.66 12.27 -0.93
C GLU A 179 -6.49 11.29 -0.09
N SER A 180 -7.42 11.79 0.72
CA SER A 180 -8.26 10.97 1.60
C SER A 180 -9.06 9.88 0.87
N LEU A 181 -9.39 10.10 -0.40
CA LEU A 181 -10.07 9.10 -1.23
C LEU A 181 -9.14 7.92 -1.56
N ALA A 182 -7.88 8.20 -1.92
CA ALA A 182 -6.88 7.18 -2.21
C ALA A 182 -6.65 6.28 -0.98
N ILE A 183 -6.53 6.90 0.20
CA ILE A 183 -6.32 6.20 1.48
C ILE A 183 -7.53 5.31 1.81
N LYS A 184 -8.75 5.83 1.64
CA LYS A 184 -9.99 5.05 1.89
C LYS A 184 -10.11 3.86 0.94
N GLU A 185 -9.75 4.04 -0.34
CA GLU A 185 -9.76 2.95 -1.30
C GLU A 185 -8.69 1.91 -0.97
N ALA A 186 -7.48 2.34 -0.63
CA ALA A 186 -6.40 1.44 -0.22
C ALA A 186 -6.78 0.59 0.98
N ALA A 187 -7.37 1.20 2.01
CA ALA A 187 -7.85 0.51 3.21
C ALA A 187 -8.93 -0.53 2.89
N ARG A 188 -9.81 -0.29 1.91
CA ARG A 188 -10.84 -1.27 1.50
C ARG A 188 -10.25 -2.45 0.74
N VAL A 189 -9.22 -2.21 -0.06
CA VAL A 189 -8.56 -3.25 -0.86
C VAL A 189 -7.50 -4.01 -0.04
N GLY A 190 -7.06 -3.45 1.09
CA GLY A 190 -6.01 -4.03 1.94
C GLY A 190 -4.59 -3.66 1.51
N ILE A 191 -4.44 -2.58 0.73
CA ILE A 191 -3.13 -2.10 0.28
C ILE A 191 -2.54 -1.17 1.36
N PRO A 192 -1.34 -1.44 1.86
CA PRO A 192 -0.71 -0.60 2.87
C PRO A 192 -0.36 0.80 2.34
N VAL A 193 -0.51 1.79 3.21
CA VAL A 193 -0.27 3.21 2.92
C VAL A 193 0.87 3.75 3.77
N ILE A 194 1.86 4.32 3.08
CA ILE A 194 2.90 5.16 3.69
C ILE A 194 2.59 6.59 3.30
N ALA A 195 2.56 7.52 4.26
CA ALA A 195 2.23 8.90 3.94
C ALA A 195 3.11 9.94 4.63
N LEU A 196 3.35 11.06 3.92
CA LEU A 196 3.78 12.31 4.52
C LEU A 196 2.59 12.97 5.21
N VAL A 197 2.69 13.13 6.52
CA VAL A 197 1.60 13.65 7.36
C VAL A 197 2.06 14.93 8.05
N ASP A 198 1.36 16.02 7.78
CA ASP A 198 1.53 17.28 8.48
C ASP A 198 0.62 17.31 9.73
N THR A 199 0.84 18.27 10.61
CA THR A 199 0.20 18.45 11.91
C THR A 199 -1.32 18.60 11.88
N ASN A 200 -1.93 18.98 10.75
CA ASN A 200 -3.38 19.11 10.57
C ASN A 200 -4.07 17.79 10.15
N CYS A 201 -3.30 16.76 9.82
CA CYS A 201 -3.80 15.51 9.26
C CYS A 201 -4.04 14.44 10.35
N ASP A 202 -4.95 13.50 10.10
CA ASP A 202 -5.16 12.34 10.98
C ASP A 202 -4.14 11.22 10.64
N PRO A 203 -3.29 10.79 11.59
CA PRO A 203 -2.32 9.72 11.37
C PRO A 203 -2.92 8.30 11.42
N ASP A 204 -4.11 8.11 12.00
CA ASP A 204 -4.68 6.77 12.26
C ASP A 204 -4.90 5.90 11.00
N PRO A 205 -5.38 6.41 9.85
CA PRO A 205 -5.64 5.57 8.68
C PRO A 205 -4.37 5.20 7.90
N ILE A 206 -3.18 5.51 8.41
CA ILE A 206 -1.89 5.34 7.71
C ILE A 206 -1.06 4.27 8.44
N ASP A 207 -0.57 3.27 7.70
CA ASP A 207 0.23 2.18 8.26
C ASP A 207 1.63 2.63 8.70
N LEU A 208 2.24 3.52 7.91
CA LEU A 208 3.54 4.12 8.25
C LEU A 208 3.48 5.63 8.02
N VAL A 209 3.45 6.35 9.14
CA VAL A 209 3.41 7.81 9.18
C VAL A 209 4.82 8.37 9.10
N ILE A 210 5.08 9.26 8.15
CA ILE A 210 6.28 10.09 8.08
C ILE A 210 5.87 11.53 8.42
N PRO A 211 6.09 11.99 9.66
CA PRO A 211 5.75 13.36 10.05
C PRO A 211 6.59 14.35 9.26
N CYS A 212 5.98 15.23 8.47
CA CYS A 212 6.72 16.15 7.61
C CYS A 212 5.84 17.31 7.12
N ASN A 213 6.45 18.46 6.93
CA ASN A 213 5.90 19.58 6.17
C ASN A 213 5.54 19.16 4.73
N ASP A 214 4.28 19.33 4.34
CA ASP A 214 3.79 19.04 2.99
C ASP A 214 3.49 20.33 2.16
N ASP A 215 3.69 21.51 2.73
CA ASP A 215 3.48 22.81 2.07
C ASP A 215 4.70 23.27 1.27
N SER A 216 5.87 22.67 1.53
CA SER A 216 7.12 22.98 0.84
C SER A 216 7.52 21.86 -0.13
N HIS A 217 7.93 22.24 -1.34
CA HIS A 217 8.42 21.28 -2.33
C HIS A 217 9.76 20.61 -1.92
N ARG A 218 10.58 21.29 -1.12
CA ARG A 218 11.93 20.84 -0.74
C ARG A 218 11.92 19.55 0.11
N PRO A 219 11.18 19.48 1.24
CA PRO A 219 11.13 18.27 2.04
C PRO A 219 10.44 17.12 1.29
N ILE A 220 9.35 17.39 0.57
CA ILE A 220 8.68 16.38 -0.27
C ILE A 220 9.66 15.77 -1.27
N ARG A 221 10.40 16.61 -2.01
CA ARG A 221 11.39 16.15 -2.98
C ARG A 221 12.48 15.33 -2.33
N TYR A 222 13.00 15.78 -1.20
CA TYR A 222 14.06 15.07 -0.48
C TYR A 222 13.58 13.68 -0.05
N ILE A 223 12.44 13.57 0.63
CA ILE A 223 11.92 12.28 1.09
C ILE A 223 11.56 11.37 -0.09
N ALA A 224 10.87 11.90 -1.11
CA ALA A 224 10.53 11.12 -2.30
C ALA A 224 11.79 10.60 -3.01
N SER A 225 12.89 11.36 -3.04
CA SER A 225 14.16 10.92 -3.62
C SER A 225 14.83 9.79 -2.83
N LEU A 226 14.69 9.78 -1.49
CA LEU A 226 15.18 8.69 -0.64
C LEU A 226 14.38 7.42 -0.88
N VAL A 227 13.05 7.53 -0.99
CA VAL A 227 12.16 6.41 -1.33
C VAL A 227 12.48 5.85 -2.71
N ALA A 228 12.69 6.70 -3.72
CA ALA A 228 13.09 6.27 -5.05
C ALA A 228 14.48 5.59 -5.07
N SER A 229 15.40 6.07 -4.24
CA SER A 229 16.72 5.42 -4.08
C SER A 229 16.59 4.02 -3.47
N ALA A 230 15.77 3.88 -2.43
CA ALA A 230 15.48 2.58 -1.81
C ALA A 230 14.77 1.60 -2.77
N ALA A 231 13.90 2.13 -3.63
CA ALA A 231 13.26 1.37 -4.70
C ALA A 231 14.28 0.85 -5.73
N ASN A 232 15.23 1.70 -6.14
CA ASN A 232 16.32 1.29 -7.03
C ASN A 232 17.23 0.22 -6.40
N GLU A 233 17.54 0.35 -5.10
CA GLU A 233 18.28 -0.68 -4.36
C GLU A 233 17.50 -2.01 -4.32
N GLY A 234 16.19 -1.95 -4.07
CA GLY A 234 15.31 -3.12 -4.09
C GLY A 234 15.33 -3.81 -5.45
N ARG A 235 15.27 -3.03 -6.54
CA ARG A 235 15.35 -3.53 -7.92
C ARG A 235 16.70 -4.18 -8.22
N GLU A 236 17.81 -3.61 -7.74
CA GLU A 236 19.12 -4.23 -7.88
C GLU A 236 19.22 -5.56 -7.12
N ARG A 237 18.64 -5.63 -5.91
CA ARG A 237 18.51 -6.89 -5.16
C ARG A 237 17.68 -7.93 -5.90
N HIS A 238 16.55 -7.52 -6.47
CA HIS A 238 15.70 -8.39 -7.28
C HIS A 238 16.48 -9.02 -8.45
N LEU A 239 17.18 -8.18 -9.24
CA LEU A 239 18.01 -8.64 -10.36
C LEU A 239 19.14 -9.59 -9.92
N LYS A 240 19.75 -9.34 -8.76
CA LYS A 240 20.77 -10.22 -8.19
C LYS A 240 20.19 -11.58 -7.77
N ASN A 241 18.99 -11.60 -7.18
CA ASN A 241 18.32 -12.84 -6.79
C ASN A 241 17.96 -13.69 -8.02
N LEU A 242 17.40 -13.05 -9.06
CA LEU A 242 17.14 -13.68 -10.36
C LEU A 242 18.40 -14.29 -10.98
N ALA A 243 19.54 -13.59 -10.91
CA ALA A 243 20.80 -14.06 -11.48
C ALA A 243 21.46 -15.19 -10.67
N ARG A 244 21.13 -15.33 -9.38
CA ARG A 244 21.72 -16.33 -8.49
C ARG A 244 21.01 -17.68 -8.54
N GLY A 245 19.81 -17.74 -9.15
CA GLY A 245 18.88 -18.86 -9.00
C GLY A 245 18.27 -18.90 -7.60
N PRO A 246 17.14 -19.62 -7.41
CA PRO A 246 16.58 -19.78 -6.08
C PRO A 246 17.58 -20.50 -5.18
N SER A 247 17.77 -20.01 -3.96
CA SER A 247 18.57 -20.71 -2.94
C SER A 247 17.85 -21.98 -2.48
N ASP A 248 18.59 -22.99 -2.01
CA ASP A 248 17.98 -24.25 -1.51
C ASP A 248 16.91 -23.99 -0.43
N GLU A 249 17.07 -22.94 0.39
CA GLU A 249 16.09 -22.50 1.39
C GLU A 249 14.81 -21.89 0.77
N GLU A 250 14.92 -21.21 -0.38
CA GLU A 250 13.77 -20.67 -1.10
C GLU A 250 13.01 -21.78 -1.84
N ILE A 251 13.72 -22.78 -2.38
CA ILE A 251 13.12 -23.98 -2.97
C ILE A 251 12.38 -24.78 -1.89
N GLU A 252 12.96 -24.96 -0.70
CA GLU A 252 12.29 -25.62 0.43
C GLU A 252 11.09 -24.83 0.92
N ALA A 253 11.17 -23.49 0.99
CA ALA A 253 10.06 -22.66 1.42
C ALA A 253 8.91 -22.61 0.41
N GLU A 254 9.21 -22.64 -0.89
CA GLU A 254 8.21 -22.70 -1.96
C GLU A 254 7.57 -24.08 -2.06
N ALA A 255 8.36 -25.16 -1.96
CA ALA A 255 7.84 -26.53 -1.86
C ALA A 255 7.00 -26.75 -0.59
N ALA A 256 7.37 -26.14 0.54
CA ALA A 256 6.58 -26.20 1.77
C ALA A 256 5.27 -25.43 1.66
N ARG A 257 5.22 -24.35 0.88
CA ARG A 257 3.97 -23.61 0.62
C ARG A 257 3.06 -24.37 -0.33
N GLU A 258 3.61 -24.90 -1.41
CA GLU A 258 2.88 -25.72 -2.38
C GLU A 258 2.29 -26.96 -1.69
N TYR A 259 3.06 -27.62 -0.82
CA TYR A 259 2.57 -28.74 0.00
C TYR A 259 1.45 -28.34 0.98
N VAL A 260 1.49 -27.12 1.52
CA VAL A 260 0.43 -26.63 2.44
C VAL A 260 -0.83 -26.24 1.67
N ASP A 261 -0.69 -25.65 0.48
CA ASP A 261 -1.82 -25.32 -0.40
C ASP A 261 -2.46 -26.61 -0.96
N ASP A 262 -1.67 -27.62 -1.34
CA ASP A 262 -2.17 -28.94 -1.77
C ASP A 262 -2.96 -29.63 -0.64
N ILE A 263 -2.46 -29.58 0.59
CA ILE A 263 -3.19 -30.11 1.76
C ILE A 263 -4.47 -29.32 2.01
N ALA A 264 -4.45 -27.99 1.85
CA ALA A 264 -5.63 -27.17 2.05
C ALA A 264 -6.72 -27.47 1.01
N GLU A 265 -6.35 -27.68 -0.25
CA GLU A 265 -7.27 -28.11 -1.30
C GLU A 265 -7.80 -29.53 -1.05
N GLU A 266 -6.97 -30.48 -0.60
CA GLU A 266 -7.42 -31.84 -0.23
C GLU A 266 -8.40 -31.83 0.95
N VAL A 267 -8.18 -30.96 1.94
CA VAL A 267 -9.05 -30.82 3.11
C VAL A 267 -10.36 -30.10 2.77
N GLU A 268 -10.36 -29.15 1.83
CA GLU A 268 -11.58 -28.53 1.34
C GLU A 268 -12.38 -29.43 0.38
N ALA A 269 -11.71 -30.34 -0.35
CA ALA A 269 -12.34 -31.26 -1.30
C ALA A 269 -12.86 -32.56 -0.65
N ALA A 270 -12.44 -32.88 0.57
CA ALA A 270 -12.92 -34.05 1.30
C ALA A 270 -14.30 -33.78 1.91
N ASP A 271 -15.32 -34.53 1.46
CA ASP A 271 -16.62 -34.58 2.12
C ASP A 271 -16.46 -34.99 3.60
N GLU A 272 -17.26 -34.40 4.49
CA GLU A 272 -17.27 -34.67 5.95
C GLU A 272 -17.37 -36.18 6.30
N GLU A 273 -17.87 -36.98 5.36
CA GLU A 273 -18.06 -38.43 5.47
C GLU A 273 -16.77 -39.25 5.29
N GLU A 274 -15.74 -38.72 4.60
CA GLU A 274 -14.47 -39.42 4.35
C GLU A 274 -13.41 -39.17 5.43
N LEU A 275 -13.51 -38.03 6.13
CA LEU A 275 -12.56 -37.60 7.17
C LEU A 275 -12.75 -38.33 8.52
N LEU A 276 -13.98 -38.77 8.80
CA LEU A 276 -14.34 -39.60 9.94
C LEU A 276 -14.72 -40.99 9.40
N GLY A 277 -13.73 -41.80 9.04
CA GLY A 277 -13.95 -43.15 8.51
C GLY A 277 -15.02 -43.92 9.31
N PRO A 278 -15.74 -44.89 8.72
CA PRO A 278 -17.07 -45.34 9.17
C PRO A 278 -17.20 -45.78 10.64
N GLY A 279 -16.08 -46.01 11.33
CA GLY A 279 -16.04 -46.22 12.78
C GLY A 279 -16.21 -44.95 13.64
N ALA A 280 -15.77 -43.77 13.18
CA ALA A 280 -15.83 -42.52 13.94
C ALA A 280 -17.20 -41.83 13.82
N LEU A 281 -17.83 -41.86 12.64
CA LEU A 281 -19.23 -41.49 12.45
C LEU A 281 -20.18 -42.37 13.26
N LYS A 282 -19.89 -43.66 13.37
CA LYS A 282 -20.65 -44.59 14.22
C LYS A 282 -20.46 -44.30 15.72
N LEU A 283 -19.26 -43.90 16.14
CA LEU A 283 -18.98 -43.50 17.52
C LEU A 283 -19.69 -42.19 17.90
N ILE A 284 -19.75 -41.22 16.97
CA ILE A 284 -20.46 -39.94 17.17
C ILE A 284 -21.98 -40.16 17.19
N ALA A 285 -22.51 -41.05 16.33
CA ALA A 285 -23.92 -41.43 16.34
C ALA A 285 -24.30 -42.21 17.63
N GLU A 286 -23.45 -43.13 18.07
CA GLU A 286 -23.65 -43.88 19.33
C GLU A 286 -23.49 -42.98 20.57
N MET A 287 -22.65 -41.93 20.51
CA MET A 287 -22.55 -40.91 21.58
C MET A 287 -23.69 -39.89 21.55
N GLY A 288 -24.33 -39.65 20.40
CA GLY A 288 -25.50 -38.78 20.27
C GLY A 288 -26.80 -39.43 20.77
N ASP A 289 -26.98 -40.74 20.56
CA ASP A 289 -28.16 -41.50 21.03
C ASP A 289 -28.13 -41.78 22.55
N ALA A 290 -26.95 -41.71 23.17
CA ALA A 290 -26.79 -41.86 24.62
C ALA A 290 -27.24 -40.62 25.42
N ASP A 291 -27.25 -39.43 24.80
CA ASP A 291 -27.63 -38.17 25.46
C ASP A 291 -29.15 -37.90 25.34
N GLU A 292 -29.84 -38.51 24.37
CA GLU A 292 -31.31 -38.40 24.25
C GLU A 292 -32.07 -39.43 25.12
N THR A 293 -31.44 -40.54 25.51
CA THR A 293 -32.08 -41.54 26.40
C THR A 293 -31.92 -41.24 27.90
N GLU A 294 -30.94 -40.44 28.32
CA GLU A 294 -30.85 -39.95 29.72
C GLU A 294 -31.65 -38.65 29.97
N ALA A 295 -32.06 -37.92 28.91
CA ALA A 295 -32.83 -36.68 29.05
C ALA A 295 -34.35 -36.88 29.23
N GLU A 296 -34.92 -38.00 28.79
CA GLU A 296 -36.36 -38.29 28.98
C GLU A 296 -36.69 -39.08 30.26
N GLU A 297 -35.73 -39.73 30.92
CA GLU A 297 -36.02 -40.49 32.17
C GLU A 297 -35.86 -39.67 33.46
N GLN A 298 -35.34 -38.42 33.40
CA GLN A 298 -35.23 -37.52 34.57
C GLN A 298 -36.31 -36.43 34.68
N THR A 299 -37.28 -36.33 33.76
CA THR A 299 -38.38 -35.34 33.85
C THR A 299 -39.74 -35.91 34.27
N ALA A 300 -39.84 -37.22 34.54
CA ALA A 300 -41.09 -37.88 34.91
C ALA A 300 -41.01 -38.80 36.14
N ALA A 301 -40.33 -38.39 37.23
CA ALA A 301 -40.50 -39.04 38.53
C ALA A 301 -40.21 -38.10 39.71
N SER A 302 -41.20 -37.29 40.08
CA SER A 302 -41.31 -36.79 41.45
C SER A 302 -42.78 -36.74 41.85
N PRO A 303 -43.22 -37.63 42.77
CA PRO A 303 -44.37 -37.38 43.62
C PRO A 303 -43.93 -37.12 45.08
N ASP A 304 -44.51 -36.07 45.67
CA ASP A 304 -44.67 -35.74 47.10
C ASP A 304 -45.01 -36.94 48.02
N PRO A 305 -45.11 -36.83 49.38
CA PRO A 305 -44.72 -35.77 50.34
C PRO A 305 -44.04 -36.28 51.64
N THR A 306 -43.57 -35.38 52.51
CA THR A 306 -43.84 -35.42 53.97
C THR A 306 -43.84 -34.01 54.55
#